data_AF-A0A551ZDK4-F1
#
_entry.id   AF-A0A551ZDK4-F1
#
_cell.length_a   1.000
_cell.length_b   1.000
_cell.length_c   1.000
_cell.angle_alpha   90.00
_cell.angle_beta   90.00
_cell.angle_gamma   90.00
#
_symmetry.space_group_name_H-M   'P 1'
#
loop_
_entity.id
_entity.type
_entity.pdbx_description
1 polymer ?
#
loop_
_entity_poly.entity_id
_entity_poly.type
_entity_poly.pdbx_seq_one_letter_code
_entity_poly.pdbx_strand_id
1 'polypeptide(L)'
;MTATIEDIRAILKQLAQSQQELSQAQKETDKQINRVSQQIGELGNRLGEFVEWQVRPAVVRLFQERGIDVHEFHPGISVKRDNEGLEIDLLVVNDTDAILVEVKSKLTQRDVDEH
;
A
#
# COMPACT_ATOMS: atom_id res chain seq x y z
N MET A 1 46.65 33.40 22.17
CA MET A 1 45.37 34.13 22.25
C MET A 1 44.45 33.36 23.17
N THR A 2 44.13 33.88 24.34
CA THR A 2 43.14 33.29 25.27
C THR A 2 41.77 33.83 24.91
N ALA A 3 40.82 32.96 24.59
CA ALA A 3 39.43 33.35 24.37
C ALA A 3 38.87 33.99 25.64
N THR A 4 38.15 35.10 25.49
CA THR A 4 37.52 35.79 26.61
C THR A 4 36.19 35.12 27.00
N ILE A 5 35.70 35.39 28.19
CA ILE A 5 34.41 34.87 28.67
C ILE A 5 33.25 35.34 27.77
N GLU A 6 33.33 36.56 27.26
CA GLU A 6 32.38 37.08 26.26
C GLU A 6 32.37 36.26 24.97
N ASP A 7 33.53 35.85 24.45
CA ASP A 7 33.63 35.02 23.25
C ASP A 7 32.94 33.66 23.45
N ILE A 8 33.17 33.04 24.62
CA ILE A 8 32.54 31.77 24.99
C ILE A 8 31.01 31.93 25.06
N ARG A 9 30.51 33.01 25.68
CA ARG A 9 29.06 33.27 25.78
C ARG A 9 28.42 33.48 24.40
N ALA A 10 29.11 34.18 23.50
CA ALA A 10 28.64 34.41 22.14
C ALA A 10 28.52 33.09 21.37
N ILE A 11 29.55 32.23 21.45
CA ILE A 11 29.57 30.90 20.82
C ILE A 11 28.43 30.03 21.37
N LEU A 12 28.24 29.99 22.69
CA LEU A 12 27.15 29.20 23.30
C LEU A 12 25.77 29.66 22.84
N LYS A 13 25.57 30.97 22.71
CA LYS A 13 24.30 31.52 22.20
C LYS A 13 24.06 31.13 20.74
N GLN A 14 25.09 31.22 19.89
CA GLN A 14 25.00 30.78 18.50
C GLN A 14 24.75 29.27 18.39
N LEU A 15 25.39 28.46 19.23
CA LEU A 15 25.18 27.02 19.26
C LEU A 15 23.74 26.66 19.68
N ALA A 16 23.20 27.33 20.70
CA ALA A 16 21.82 27.12 21.14
C ALA A 16 20.81 27.48 20.03
N GLN A 17 21.04 28.60 19.34
CA GLN A 17 20.22 29.01 18.20
C GLN A 17 20.30 28.00 17.06
N SER A 18 21.51 27.58 16.68
CA SER A 18 21.73 26.58 15.63
C SER A 18 21.08 25.22 15.97
N GLN A 19 21.13 24.80 17.24
CA GLN A 19 20.42 23.59 17.68
C GLN A 19 18.90 23.72 17.57
N GLN A 20 18.35 24.90 17.92
CA GLN A 20 16.92 25.14 17.79
C GLN A 20 16.48 25.11 16.32
N GLU A 21 17.22 25.78 15.43
CA GLU A 21 16.97 25.78 13.99
C GLU A 21 17.08 24.36 13.41
N LEU A 22 18.10 23.60 13.81
CA LEU A 22 18.28 22.20 13.40
C LEU A 22 17.10 21.32 13.87
N SER A 23 16.65 21.48 15.11
CA SER A 23 15.49 20.74 15.63
C SER A 23 14.21 21.06 14.88
N GLN A 24 14.01 22.31 14.47
CA GLN A 24 12.87 22.71 13.65
C GLN A 24 12.96 22.12 12.23
N ALA A 25 14.14 22.19 11.62
CA ALA A 25 14.38 21.61 10.30
C ALA A 25 14.14 20.09 10.31
N GLN A 26 14.64 19.38 11.32
CA GLN A 26 14.40 17.94 11.50
C GLN A 26 12.90 17.62 11.59
N LYS A 27 12.14 18.36 12.42
CA LYS A 27 10.69 18.15 12.53
C LYS A 27 9.95 18.36 11.20
N GLU A 28 10.39 19.31 10.38
CA GLU A 28 9.78 19.53 9.07
C GLU A 28 10.18 18.43 8.07
N THR A 29 11.43 17.98 8.09
CA THR A 29 11.88 16.82 7.32
C THR A 29 11.10 15.56 7.69
N ASP A 30 10.88 15.27 8.97
CA ASP A 30 10.10 14.12 9.42
C ASP A 30 8.66 14.17 8.89
N LYS A 31 8.03 15.36 8.90
CA LYS A 31 6.70 15.56 8.30
C LYS A 31 6.70 15.31 6.80
N GLN A 32 7.72 15.79 6.08
CA GLN A 32 7.83 15.58 4.64
C GLN A 32 8.02 14.10 4.30
N ILE A 33 8.88 13.39 5.05
CA ILE A 33 9.09 11.95 4.91
C ILE A 33 7.76 11.21 5.13
N ASN A 34 7.04 11.52 6.21
CA ASN A 34 5.75 10.87 6.48
C ASN A 34 4.72 11.10 5.36
N ARG A 35 4.65 12.32 4.81
CA ARG A 35 3.78 12.61 3.66
C ARG A 35 4.18 11.79 2.43
N VAL A 36 5.47 11.72 2.12
CA VAL A 36 5.98 10.95 0.97
C VAL A 36 5.69 9.46 1.17
N SER A 37 5.93 8.92 2.36
CA SER A 37 5.61 7.52 2.68
C SER A 37 4.12 7.22 2.49
N GLN A 38 3.23 8.12 2.93
CA GLN A 38 1.80 7.98 2.71
C GLN A 38 1.45 7.99 1.21
N GLN A 39 1.99 8.94 0.45
CA GLN A 39 1.74 9.04 -1.00
C GLN A 39 2.23 7.80 -1.76
N ILE A 40 3.37 7.22 -1.36
CA ILE A 40 3.88 5.97 -1.93
C ILE A 40 2.92 4.81 -1.63
N GLY A 41 2.41 4.73 -0.39
CA GLY A 41 1.41 3.72 -0.01
C GLY A 41 0.13 3.84 -0.84
N GLU A 42 -0.41 5.06 -0.98
CA GLU A 42 -1.59 5.33 -1.81
C GLU A 42 -1.35 4.96 -3.29
N LEU A 43 -0.15 5.23 -3.82
CA LEU A 43 0.22 4.82 -5.18
C LEU A 43 0.28 3.30 -5.32
N GLY A 44 0.85 2.60 -4.33
CA GLY A 44 0.88 1.14 -4.28
C GLY A 44 -0.52 0.53 -4.33
N ASN A 45 -1.46 1.06 -3.54
CA ASN A 45 -2.85 0.60 -3.54
C ASN A 45 -3.51 0.79 -4.92
N ARG A 46 -3.33 1.96 -5.55
CA ARG A 46 -3.87 2.24 -6.89
C ARG A 46 -3.28 1.33 -7.97
N LEU A 47 -2.02 0.92 -7.83
CA LEU A 47 -1.40 -0.06 -8.72
C LEU A 47 -2.01 -1.45 -8.53
N GLY A 48 -2.33 -1.86 -7.30
CA GLY A 48 -3.08 -3.08 -7.01
C GLY A 48 -4.44 -3.09 -7.70
N GLU A 49 -5.25 -2.07 -7.45
CA GLU A 49 -6.56 -1.89 -8.08
C GLU A 49 -6.46 -1.94 -9.62
N PHE A 50 -5.47 -1.27 -10.20
CA PHE A 50 -5.27 -1.26 -11.65
C PHE A 50 -4.98 -2.66 -12.23
N VAL A 51 -4.20 -3.49 -11.53
CA VAL A 51 -3.95 -4.87 -11.96
C VAL A 51 -5.24 -5.70 -11.87
N GLU A 52 -5.99 -5.59 -10.78
CA GLU A 52 -7.30 -6.26 -10.65
C GLU A 52 -8.24 -5.92 -11.79
N TRP A 53 -8.34 -4.63 -12.14
CA TRP A 53 -9.19 -4.17 -13.26
C TRP A 53 -8.79 -4.77 -14.60
N GLN A 54 -7.50 -4.93 -14.88
CA GLN A 54 -7.02 -5.56 -16.13
C GLN A 54 -7.34 -7.05 -16.21
N VAL A 55 -7.41 -7.73 -15.07
CA VAL A 55 -7.63 -9.18 -14.99
C VAL A 55 -9.09 -9.56 -15.30
N ARG A 56 -10.06 -8.71 -14.94
CA ARG A 56 -11.52 -8.98 -15.09
C ARG A 56 -11.94 -9.53 -16.47
N PRO A 57 -11.67 -8.87 -17.61
CA PRO A 57 -12.09 -9.38 -18.92
C PRO A 57 -11.31 -10.63 -19.35
N ALA A 58 -10.11 -10.85 -18.82
CA ALA A 58 -9.30 -12.02 -19.16
C ALA A 58 -9.78 -13.29 -18.43
N VAL A 59 -10.25 -13.14 -17.19
CA VAL A 59 -10.70 -14.26 -16.35
C VAL A 59 -11.94 -14.94 -16.91
N VAL A 60 -12.95 -14.17 -17.33
CA VAL A 60 -14.17 -14.74 -17.93
C VAL A 60 -13.81 -15.55 -19.18
N ARG A 61 -13.01 -14.97 -20.08
CA ARG A 61 -12.53 -15.66 -21.28
C ARG A 61 -11.73 -16.93 -20.95
N LEU A 62 -10.82 -16.86 -19.97
CA LEU A 62 -10.01 -18.00 -19.55
C LEU A 62 -10.87 -19.19 -19.09
N PHE A 63 -11.92 -18.94 -18.31
CA PHE A 63 -12.79 -20.00 -17.81
C PHE A 63 -13.72 -20.54 -18.89
N GLN A 64 -14.26 -19.68 -19.75
CA GLN A 64 -15.04 -20.09 -20.91
C GLN A 64 -14.23 -20.97 -21.87
N GLU A 65 -12.97 -20.61 -22.16
CA GLU A 65 -12.04 -21.43 -22.96
C GLU A 65 -11.74 -22.79 -22.32
N ARG A 66 -11.92 -22.92 -21.00
CA ARG A 66 -11.79 -24.17 -20.25
C ARG A 66 -13.10 -24.94 -20.09
N GLY A 67 -14.18 -24.50 -20.75
CA GLY A 67 -15.48 -25.17 -20.73
C GLY A 67 -16.33 -24.82 -19.51
N ILE A 68 -15.98 -23.77 -18.76
CA ILE A 68 -16.77 -23.25 -17.64
C ILE A 68 -17.42 -21.96 -18.13
N ASP A 69 -18.70 -22.04 -18.49
CA ASP A 69 -19.45 -20.92 -19.10
C ASP A 69 -19.90 -19.90 -18.05
N VAL A 70 -18.94 -19.30 -17.36
CA VAL A 70 -19.18 -18.17 -16.46
C VAL A 70 -19.46 -16.91 -17.27
N HIS A 71 -20.42 -16.10 -16.81
CA HIS A 71 -20.88 -14.91 -17.53
C HIS A 71 -21.15 -13.71 -16.62
N GLU A 72 -21.13 -13.91 -15.31
CA GLU A 72 -21.24 -12.84 -14.31
C GLU A 72 -19.91 -12.65 -13.58
N PHE A 73 -19.57 -11.40 -13.30
CA PHE A 73 -18.39 -11.06 -12.50
C PHE A 73 -18.75 -10.02 -11.45
N HIS A 74 -18.21 -10.18 -10.24
CA HIS A 74 -18.45 -9.35 -9.08
C HIS A 74 -17.11 -9.01 -8.43
N PRO A 75 -16.63 -7.76 -8.53
CA PRO A 75 -15.36 -7.37 -7.94
C PRO A 75 -15.50 -6.99 -6.46
N GLY A 76 -14.42 -7.14 -5.69
CA GLY A 76 -14.28 -6.59 -4.34
C GLY A 76 -15.37 -7.08 -3.38
N ILE A 77 -15.63 -8.39 -3.37
CA ILE A 77 -16.60 -8.95 -2.44
C ILE A 77 -15.95 -9.07 -1.06
N SER A 78 -16.52 -8.38 -0.08
CA SER A 78 -16.17 -8.58 1.33
C SER A 78 -17.33 -9.24 2.06
N VAL A 79 -17.07 -10.37 2.70
CA VAL A 79 -18.01 -11.09 3.54
C VAL A 79 -17.51 -11.02 4.97
N LYS A 80 -18.40 -10.66 5.90
CA LYS A 80 -18.12 -10.69 7.34
C LYS A 80 -19.15 -11.55 8.04
N ARG A 81 -18.70 -12.59 8.73
CA ARG A 81 -19.55 -13.44 9.57
C ARG A 81 -18.85 -13.69 10.89
N ASP A 82 -19.55 -13.40 11.99
CA ASP A 82 -19.00 -13.45 13.34
C ASP A 82 -17.70 -12.62 13.45
N ASN A 83 -16.59 -13.25 13.85
CA ASN A 83 -15.26 -12.66 13.96
C ASN A 83 -14.34 -12.97 12.76
N GLU A 84 -14.88 -13.58 11.70
CA GLU A 84 -14.13 -13.93 10.50
C GLU A 84 -14.57 -13.05 9.32
N GLY A 85 -13.58 -12.62 8.53
CA GLY A 85 -13.77 -11.84 7.32
C GLY A 85 -13.12 -12.56 6.15
N LEU A 86 -13.79 -12.54 5.00
CA LEU A 86 -13.25 -13.01 3.73
C LEU A 86 -13.34 -11.86 2.72
N GLU A 87 -12.23 -11.61 2.05
CA GLU A 87 -12.16 -10.67 0.92
C GLU A 87 -11.86 -11.48 -0.34
N ILE A 88 -12.56 -11.17 -1.43
CA ILE A 88 -12.42 -11.81 -2.73
C ILE A 88 -12.27 -10.69 -3.75
N ASP A 89 -11.10 -10.62 -4.40
CA ASP A 89 -10.83 -9.60 -5.42
C ASP A 89 -11.85 -9.68 -6.57
N LEU A 90 -12.14 -10.90 -7.02
CA LEU A 90 -13.11 -11.15 -8.07
C LEU A 90 -13.83 -12.49 -7.87
N LEU A 91 -15.16 -12.44 -7.83
CA LEU A 91 -16.03 -13.61 -7.92
C LEU A 91 -16.59 -13.70 -9.34
N VAL A 92 -16.48 -14.86 -9.97
CA VAL A 92 -17.00 -15.12 -11.32
C VAL A 92 -17.94 -16.31 -11.28
N VAL A 93 -19.16 -16.15 -11.78
CA VAL A 93 -20.25 -17.13 -11.58
C VAL A 93 -21.06 -17.39 -12.85
N ASN A 94 -21.77 -18.52 -12.83
CA ASN A 94 -22.95 -18.82 -13.65
C ASN A 94 -24.02 -19.49 -12.76
N ASP A 95 -24.97 -20.19 -13.38
CA ASP A 95 -26.05 -20.90 -12.69
C ASP A 95 -25.58 -22.04 -11.76
N THR A 96 -24.41 -22.64 -12.00
CA THR A 96 -23.94 -23.86 -11.32
C THR A 96 -22.57 -23.76 -10.65
N ASP A 97 -21.75 -22.81 -11.08
CA ASP A 97 -20.34 -22.68 -10.74
C ASP A 97 -20.07 -21.29 -10.16
N ALA A 98 -19.24 -21.27 -9.11
CA ALA A 98 -18.72 -20.06 -8.51
C ALA A 98 -17.20 -20.17 -8.34
N ILE A 99 -16.48 -19.21 -8.90
CA ILE A 99 -15.03 -19.19 -8.93
C ILE A 99 -14.53 -17.94 -8.21
N LEU A 100 -13.76 -18.15 -7.15
CA LEU A 100 -13.07 -17.09 -6.43
C LEU A 100 -11.70 -16.87 -7.06
N VAL A 101 -11.37 -15.62 -7.38
CA VAL A 101 -10.13 -15.24 -8.03
C VAL A 101 -9.43 -14.19 -7.19
N GLU A 102 -8.23 -14.52 -6.75
CA GLU A 102 -7.26 -13.63 -6.11
C GLU A 102 -6.29 -13.10 -7.17
N VAL A 103 -5.99 -11.81 -7.13
CA VAL A 103 -5.11 -11.13 -8.08
C VAL A 103 -3.84 -10.66 -7.39
N LYS A 104 -2.70 -11.20 -7.82
CA LYS A 104 -1.38 -10.72 -7.38
C LYS A 104 -0.69 -9.95 -8.49
N SER A 105 -0.29 -8.71 -8.21
CA SER A 105 0.57 -7.91 -9.10
C SER A 105 1.94 -8.57 -9.31
N LYS A 106 2.41 -9.33 -8.33
CA LYS A 106 3.58 -10.19 -8.41
C LYS A 106 3.32 -11.45 -7.62
N LEU A 107 3.20 -12.57 -8.31
CA LEU A 107 3.02 -13.89 -7.70
C LEU A 107 4.35 -14.42 -7.15
N THR A 108 4.36 -14.90 -5.92
CA THR A 108 5.47 -15.61 -5.29
C THR A 108 5.05 -17.02 -4.87
N GLN A 109 6.01 -17.93 -4.67
CA GLN A 109 5.71 -19.29 -4.21
C GLN A 109 4.99 -19.28 -2.86
N ARG A 110 5.38 -18.38 -1.97
CA ARG A 110 4.75 -18.23 -0.65
C ARG A 110 3.26 -17.89 -0.77
N ASP A 111 2.88 -17.06 -1.73
CA ASP A 111 1.47 -16.73 -1.96
C ASP A 111 0.64 -17.97 -2.30
N VAL A 112 1.25 -18.94 -3.00
CA VAL A 112 0.62 -20.23 -3.35
C VAL A 112 0.61 -21.18 -2.16
N ASP A 113 1.66 -21.19 -1.35
CA ASP A 113 1.77 -22.13 -0.22
C ASP A 113 0.84 -21.76 0.96
N GLU A 114 0.47 -20.48 1.08
CA GLU A 114 -0.38 -19.95 2.17
C GLU A 114 -1.89 -19.96 1.85
N HIS A 115 -2.31 -20.35 0.63
CA HIS A 115 -3.71 -20.39 0.17
C HIS A 115 -4.11 -21.78 -0.32
#